data_AF-A0A800DPC6-F1
#
_entry.id   AF-A0A800DPC6-F1
#
_cell.length_a   1.000
_cell.length_b   1.000
_cell.length_c   1.000
_cell.angle_alpha   90.00
_cell.angle_beta   90.00
_cell.angle_gamma   90.00
#
_symmetry.space_group_name_H-M   'P 1'
#
loop_
_entity.id
_entity.type
_entity.pdbx_description
1 polymer ?
#
loop_
_entity_poly.entity_id
_entity_poly.type
_entity_poly.pdbx_seq_one_letter_code
_entity_poly.pdbx_strand_id
1 'polypeptide(L)' 'MIPDFAFVHPDGRRAMMEIVGFWTPDYLRKKLNKLRRARLPNMVIAVSEKLNSSADDFVDIPGEVLFFKAFPD' A
#
# COMPACT_ATOMS: atom_id res chain seq x y z
N MET A 1 2.05 5.58 -10.69
CA MET A 1 2.46 6.00 -9.33
C MET A 1 3.94 5.70 -9.18
N ILE A 2 4.63 6.35 -8.24
CA ILE A 2 5.99 6.00 -7.86
C ILE A 2 5.87 5.42 -6.44
N PRO A 3 6.30 4.17 -6.18
CA PRO A 3 6.23 3.59 -4.85
C PRO A 3 7.29 4.21 -3.93
N ASP A 4 7.02 4.21 -2.62
CA ASP A 4 7.98 4.67 -1.61
C ASP A 4 9.29 3.86 -1.65
N PHE A 5 9.18 2.54 -1.85
CA PHE A 5 10.33 1.63 -1.89
C PHE A 5 10.26 0.62 -3.03
N ALA A 6 11.44 0.17 -3.46
CA ALA A 6 11.63 -0.98 -4.32
C ALA A 6 12.65 -1.92 -3.69
N PHE A 7 12.24 -3.16 -3.41
CA PHE A 7 13.13 -4.23 -2.97
C PHE A 7 13.58 -5.02 -4.18
N VAL A 8 14.88 -5.31 -4.25
CA VAL A 8 15.49 -6.13 -5.30
C VAL A 8 16.27 -7.25 -4.64
N HIS A 9 15.90 -8.50 -4.92
CA HIS A 9 16.63 -9.66 -4.46
C HIS A 9 17.84 -9.92 -5.39
N PRO A 10 18.97 -10.47 -4.90
CA PRO A 10 20.14 -10.76 -5.75
C PRO A 10 19.87 -11.63 -6.98
N ASP A 11 18.83 -12.47 -6.94
CA ASP A 11 18.37 -13.29 -8.09
C ASP A 11 17.54 -12.52 -9.13
N GLY A 12 17.32 -11.21 -8.93
CA GLY A 12 16.58 -10.33 -9.85
C GLY A 12 15.08 -10.20 -9.54
N ARG A 13 14.52 -10.90 -8.55
CA ARG A 13 13.14 -10.67 -8.11
C ARG A 13 12.97 -9.25 -7.56
N ARG A 14 11.81 -8.65 -7.81
CA ARG A 14 11.49 -7.28 -7.39
C ARG A 14 10.14 -7.23 -6.69
N ALA A 15 10.07 -6.47 -5.59
CA ALA A 15 8.82 -6.10 -4.93
C ALA A 15 8.78 -4.59 -4.73
N MET A 16 7.61 -3.99 -4.91
CA MET A 16 7.37 -2.57 -4.64
C MET A 16 6.65 -2.44 -3.32
N MET A 17 6.91 -1.38 -2.56
CA MET A 17 6.19 -1.13 -1.31
C MET A 17 5.73 0.32 -1.20
N GLU A 18 4.51 0.46 -0.70
CA GLU A 18 3.86 1.74 -0.44
C GLU A 18 3.39 1.79 1.01
N ILE A 19 3.67 2.89 1.71
CA ILE A 19 3.18 3.15 3.06
C ILE A 19 2.00 4.12 3.00
N VAL A 20 0.88 3.72 3.61
CA VAL A 20 -0.33 4.53 3.76
C VAL A 20 -0.46 4.94 5.24
N GLY A 21 -0.04 6.16 5.56
CA GLY A 21 -0.01 6.68 6.93
C GLY A 21 -0.78 8.00 7.16
N PHE A 22 -1.10 8.77 6.12
CA PHE A 22 -1.81 10.05 6.23
C PHE A 22 -3.19 9.94 5.57
N TRP A 23 -4.23 10.51 6.18
CA TRP A 23 -5.58 10.35 5.65
C TRP A 23 -6.44 11.61 5.68
N THR A 24 -7.06 11.84 4.53
CA THR A 24 -8.46 12.25 4.42
C THR A 24 -9.17 11.19 3.57
N PRO A 25 -10.51 11.05 3.64
CA PRO A 25 -11.24 10.10 2.80
C PRO A 25 -10.98 10.28 1.29
N ASP A 26 -10.81 11.52 0.84
CA ASP A 26 -10.50 11.83 -0.56
C ASP A 26 -9.08 11.42 -0.96
N TYR A 27 -8.10 11.61 -0.07
CA TYR A 27 -6.73 11.13 -0.29
C TYR A 27 -6.70 9.62 -0.48
N LEU A 28 -7.32 8.88 0.45
CA LEU A 28 -7.35 7.41 0.40
C LEU A 28 -8.00 6.96 -0.91
N ARG A 29 -9.19 7.50 -1.25
CA ARG A 29 -9.87 7.18 -2.52
C ARG A 29 -8.99 7.40 -3.75
N LYS A 30 -8.32 8.57 -3.86
CA LYS A 30 -7.42 8.88 -4.97
C LYS A 30 -6.21 7.96 -5.01
N LYS A 31 -5.66 7.59 -3.86
CA LYS A 31 -4.53 6.66 -3.73
C LYS A 31 -4.92 5.25 -4.18
N LEU A 32 -6.03 4.71 -3.66
CA LEU A 32 -6.55 3.39 -4.04
C LEU A 32 -6.84 3.31 -5.55
N ASN A 33 -7.40 4.37 -6.14
CA ASN A 33 -7.61 4.43 -7.59
C ASN A 33 -6.30 4.38 -8.39
N LYS A 34 -5.21 5.01 -7.91
CA LYS A 34 -3.90 4.90 -8.55
C LYS A 34 -3.31 3.50 -8.42
N LEU A 35 -3.45 2.88 -7.25
CA LEU A 35 -2.99 1.50 -6.98
C LEU A 35 -3.70 0.49 -7.88
N ARG A 36 -5.04 0.54 -7.96
CA ARG A 36 -5.84 -0.32 -8.86
C ARG A 36 -5.41 -0.19 -10.32
N ARG A 37 -5.18 1.05 -10.79
CA ARG A 37 -4.75 1.32 -12.17
C ARG A 37 -3.31 0.89 -12.45
N ALA A 38 -2.44 0.84 -11.43
CA ALA A 38 -1.05 0.43 -11.60
C ALA A 38 -0.93 -1.06 -11.93
N ARG A 39 -1.90 -1.88 -11.47
CA ARG A 39 -1.97 -3.34 -11.71
C ARG A 39 -0.64 -4.06 -11.44
N LEU A 40 0.06 -3.66 -10.38
CA LEU A 40 1.36 -4.21 -10.01
C LEU A 40 1.16 -5.43 -9.08
N PRO A 41 1.34 -6.68 -9.56
CA PRO A 41 1.08 -7.87 -8.76
C PRO A 41 2.12 -8.09 -7.64
N ASN A 42 3.28 -7.44 -7.74
CA ASN A 42 4.38 -7.50 -6.79
C ASN A 42 4.41 -6.27 -5.86
N MET A 43 3.26 -5.66 -5.60
CA MET A 43 3.11 -4.54 -4.67
C MET A 43 2.80 -5.05 -3.26
N VAL A 44 3.41 -4.43 -2.26
CA VAL A 44 3.06 -4.56 -0.84
C VAL A 44 2.55 -3.21 -0.34
N ILE A 45 1.37 -3.19 0.27
CA ILE A 45 0.74 -1.97 0.80
C ILE A 45 0.71 -2.08 2.32
N ALA A 46 1.49 -1.24 2.99
CA ALA A 46 1.50 -1.15 4.43
C ALA A 46 0.53 -0.05 4.90
N VAL A 47 -0.53 -0.44 5.61
CA VAL A 47 -1.60 0.44 6.07
C VAL A 47 -1.49 0.62 7.57
N SER A 48 -1.41 1.87 8.03
CA SER A 48 -1.42 2.15 9.48
C SER A 48 -2.75 1.78 10.10
N GLU A 49 -2.75 1.04 11.21
CA GLU A 49 -3.97 0.72 11.98
C GLU A 49 -4.64 1.97 12.58
N LYS A 50 -3.93 3.11 12.69
CA LYS A 50 -4.53 4.39 13.11
C LYS A 50 -5.54 4.93 12.07
N LEU A 51 -5.59 4.34 10.87
CA LEU A 51 -6.54 4.70 9.81
C LEU A 51 -7.89 4.03 10.05
N ASN A 52 -8.97 4.82 9.97
CA ASN A 52 -10.34 4.29 9.95
C ASN A 52 -10.66 3.71 8.56
N SER A 53 -9.89 2.69 8.16
CA SER A 53 -10.04 1.91 6.93
C SER A 53 -10.05 0.43 7.28
N SER A 54 -10.69 -0.38 6.45
CA SER A 54 -10.79 -1.82 6.60
C SER A 54 -10.05 -2.55 5.49
N ALA A 55 -9.82 -3.85 5.64
CA ALA A 55 -9.26 -4.68 4.56
C ALA A 55 -10.14 -4.63 3.29
N ASP A 56 -11.46 -4.44 3.43
CA ASP A 56 -12.41 -4.40 2.32
C ASP A 56 -12.16 -3.21 1.38
N ASP A 57 -11.56 -2.12 1.87
CA ASP A 57 -11.19 -0.96 1.05
C ASP A 57 -10.13 -1.31 -0.02
N PHE A 58 -9.43 -2.44 0.14
CA PHE A 58 -8.28 -2.85 -0.66
C PHE A 58 -8.51 -4.13 -1.49
N VAL A 59 -9.70 -4.74 -1.45
CA VAL A 59 -9.98 -6.06 -2.05
C VAL A 59 -9.65 -6.18 -3.56
N ASP A 60 -9.78 -5.08 -4.31
CA ASP A 60 -9.51 -5.04 -5.76
C ASP A 60 -8.09 -4.58 -6.12
N ILE A 61 -7.20 -4.45 -5.13
CA ILE A 61 -5.85 -4.00 -5.37
C ILE A 61 -4.93 -5.22 -5.54
N PRO A 62 -4.31 -5.41 -6.71
CA PRO A 62 -3.35 -6.49 -6.88
C PRO A 62 -2.13 -6.26 -5.98
N GLY A 63 -1.73 -7.30 -5.25
CA GLY A 63 -0.63 -7.27 -4.29
C GLY A 63 -1.05 -7.71 -2.89
N GLU A 64 -0.14 -7.57 -1.94
CA GLU A 64 -0.34 -7.92 -0.53
C GLU A 64 -0.67 -6.66 0.28
N VAL A 65 -1.63 -6.75 1.22
CA VAL A 65 -1.99 -5.66 2.12
C VAL A 65 -1.64 -6.06 3.55
N LEU A 66 -0.83 -5.25 4.22
CA LEU A 66 -0.37 -5.50 5.58
C LEU A 66 -0.80 -4.33 6.47
N PHE A 67 -1.43 -4.64 7.60
CA PHE A 67 -1.74 -3.63 8.61
C PHE A 67 -0.63 -3.58 9.65
N PHE A 68 -0.20 -2.39 10.02
CA PHE A 68 0.84 -2.20 11.02
C PHE A 68 0.45 -1.19 12.09
N LYS A 69 0.92 -1.44 13.31
CA LYS A 69 0.91 -0.47 14.41
C LYS A 69 2.09 0.46 14.22
N ALA A 70 1.83 1.76 14.09
CA ALA A 70 2.89 2.75 14.22
C ALA A 70 3.49 2.65 15.63
N PHE A 71 4.80 2.91 15.76
CA PHE A 71 5.44 3.03 17.07
C PHE A 71 4.67 4.03 17.95
N PRO A 72 4.54 3.79 19.27
CA PRO A 72 3.95 4.78 20.16
C PRO A 72 4.69 6.11 20.00
N ASP A 73 3.92 7.19 19.95
CA ASP A 73 4.41 8.56 19.75
C ASP A 73 5.44 8.95 20.83
#